data_AF-A0AAV0B6J3-F1
#
_entry.id   AF-A0AAV0B6J3-F1
#
_cell.length_a   1.000
_cell.length_b   1.000
_cell.length_c   1.000
_cell.angle_alpha   90.00
_cell.angle_beta   90.00
_cell.angle_gamma   90.00
#
_symmetry.space_group_name_H-M   'P 1'
#
loop_
_entity.id
_entity.type
_entity.pdbx_description
1 polymer ?
#
loop_
_entity_poly.entity_id
_entity_poly.type
_entity_poly.pdbx_seq_one_letter_code
_entity_poly.pdbx_strand_id
1 'polypeptide(L)'
;MRSTTGLNDQIQDVDQQASTIVKIRQRRRKVPKKSLGKNRKTTRLYKSTIDPNSLDFADSILIRPKTNLSLSEEEFDCLIFLQKMMFVHSASSWVDSISHVAAGASIMYDRLRDEGREISRSKSVRELSDEDWIDLCRCFNQWPFKPTSFENDLELDLDESN
;
A
#
# COMPACT_ATOMS: atom_id res chain seq x y z
N MET A 1 14.76 -18.76 61.47
CA MET A 1 14.60 -17.63 62.41
C MET A 1 15.59 -16.56 61.94
N ARG A 2 15.19 -15.49 61.24
CA ARG A 2 14.77 -14.17 61.81
C ARG A 2 15.75 -13.72 62.92
N SER A 3 16.49 -12.60 62.86
CA SER A 3 16.27 -11.32 62.18
C SER A 3 17.54 -10.43 62.17
N THR A 4 17.64 -9.59 61.12
CA THR A 4 17.96 -8.13 61.08
C THR A 4 19.09 -7.52 61.93
N THR A 5 20.00 -6.76 61.29
CA THR A 5 20.05 -5.28 61.31
C THR A 5 21.31 -4.75 60.61
N GLY A 6 21.16 -3.64 59.85
CA GLY A 6 22.27 -2.75 59.49
C GLY A 6 22.55 -2.60 58.00
N LEU A 7 21.80 -1.73 57.32
CA LEU A 7 22.25 -0.86 56.21
C LEU A 7 21.12 0.15 55.91
N ASN A 8 21.03 1.13 56.81
CA ASN A 8 20.44 2.44 56.52
C ASN A 8 21.59 3.29 56.00
N ASP A 9 21.47 3.83 54.78
CA ASP A 9 21.70 5.24 54.46
C ASP A 9 21.72 5.45 52.94
N GLN A 10 21.11 6.56 52.52
CA GLN A 10 21.13 7.19 51.19
C GLN A 10 20.06 6.75 50.17
N ILE A 11 18.81 7.04 50.51
CA ILE A 11 17.87 7.67 49.56
C ILE A 11 17.80 9.14 49.94
N GLN A 12 18.41 10.03 49.15
CA GLN A 12 18.07 11.45 48.96
C GLN A 12 19.21 12.11 48.16
N ASP A 13 19.00 12.28 46.85
CA ASP A 13 19.26 13.55 46.16
C ASP A 13 18.73 13.44 44.74
N VAL A 14 17.43 13.68 44.66
CA VAL A 14 16.74 14.18 43.47
C VAL A 14 17.04 15.69 43.42
N ASP A 15 17.24 16.22 42.22
CA ASP A 15 17.37 17.66 41.89
C ASP A 15 18.75 18.32 42.00
N GLN A 16 19.71 17.89 41.19
CA GLN A 16 20.59 18.86 40.53
C GLN A 16 21.30 18.26 39.31
N GLN A 17 20.79 18.55 38.12
CA GLN A 17 21.57 19.07 36.99
C GLN A 17 20.64 19.36 35.81
N ALA A 18 19.99 20.51 35.90
CA ALA A 18 19.32 21.14 34.80
C ALA A 18 20.34 21.81 33.85
N SER A 19 20.06 21.70 32.55
CA SER A 19 20.36 22.71 31.52
C SER A 19 21.81 22.87 31.06
N THR A 20 22.28 21.93 30.22
CA THR A 20 23.23 22.30 29.16
C THR A 20 22.46 22.46 27.85
N ILE A 21 22.02 23.69 27.62
CA ILE A 21 21.36 24.14 26.39
C ILE A 21 22.38 24.13 25.25
N VAL A 22 22.22 23.19 24.31
CA VAL A 22 22.89 23.27 23.01
C VAL A 22 22.25 24.40 22.21
N LYS A 23 22.98 25.52 22.08
CA LYS A 23 22.64 26.67 21.24
C LYS A 23 22.58 26.23 19.76
N ILE A 24 21.40 25.84 19.30
CA ILE A 24 21.11 25.72 17.86
C ILE A 24 21.10 27.14 17.28
N ARG A 25 22.16 27.46 16.53
CA ARG A 25 22.29 28.72 15.78
C ARG A 25 21.30 28.71 14.61
N GLN A 26 20.06 29.12 14.87
CA GLN A 26 19.07 29.40 13.83
C GLN A 26 19.59 30.52 12.91
N ARG A 27 19.97 30.17 11.67
CA ARG A 27 20.17 31.17 10.62
C ARG A 27 18.78 31.72 10.25
N ARG A 28 18.45 32.91 10.75
CA ARG A 28 17.33 33.73 10.24
C ARG A 28 17.52 33.96 8.75
N ARG A 29 16.83 33.18 7.91
CA ARG A 29 16.63 33.50 6.50
C ARG A 29 15.78 34.77 6.43
N LYS A 30 16.32 35.83 5.84
CA LYS A 30 15.61 37.08 5.57
C LYS A 30 14.48 36.77 4.59
N VAL A 31 13.24 36.88 5.05
CA VAL A 31 12.06 36.86 4.16
C VAL A 31 12.00 38.21 3.45
N PRO A 32 11.97 38.28 2.10
CA PRO A 32 11.82 39.56 1.43
C PRO A 32 10.40 40.10 1.65
N LYS A 33 10.32 41.32 2.18
CA LYS A 33 9.07 42.08 2.32
C LYS A 33 8.50 42.35 0.92
N LYS A 34 7.37 41.74 0.57
CA LYS A 34 6.59 42.14 -0.62
C LYS A 34 5.87 43.45 -0.31
N SER A 35 6.30 44.53 -0.99
CA SER A 35 5.58 45.81 -0.99
C SER A 35 4.22 45.66 -1.68
N LEU A 36 3.15 46.13 -1.04
CA LEU A 36 1.85 46.32 -1.69
C LEU A 36 1.97 47.46 -2.71
N GLY A 37 2.03 47.09 -4.00
CA GLY A 37 1.82 48.00 -5.12
C GLY A 37 0.51 47.66 -5.83
N LYS A 38 -0.39 48.63 -5.92
CA LYS A 38 -1.69 48.54 -6.60
C LYS A 38 -1.53 48.39 -8.12
N ASN A 39 -2.46 47.64 -8.71
CA ASN A 39 -2.95 47.69 -10.10
C ASN A 39 -2.04 47.22 -11.26
N ARG A 40 -2.32 46.01 -11.76
CA ARG A 40 -2.82 45.77 -13.15
C ARG A 40 -3.05 44.28 -13.36
N LYS A 41 -4.30 43.89 -13.63
CA LYS A 41 -4.66 42.55 -14.13
C LYS A 41 -4.03 42.38 -15.51
N THR A 42 -2.86 41.75 -15.56
CA THR A 42 -2.32 41.16 -16.79
C THR A 42 -2.59 39.68 -16.71
N THR A 43 -3.58 39.22 -17.47
CA THR A 43 -3.83 37.81 -17.74
C THR A 43 -2.55 37.27 -18.37
N ARG A 44 -1.71 36.61 -17.56
CA ARG A 44 -0.58 35.85 -18.07
C ARG A 44 -1.18 34.65 -18.81
N LEU A 45 -1.41 34.82 -20.11
CA LEU A 45 -1.56 33.69 -21.02
C LEU A 45 -0.34 32.79 -20.81
N TYR A 46 -0.58 31.60 -20.26
CA TYR A 46 0.41 30.54 -20.24
C TYR A 46 0.70 30.19 -21.69
N LYS A 47 1.77 30.76 -22.25
CA LYS A 47 2.34 30.23 -23.49
C LYS A 47 3.04 28.94 -23.08
N SER A 48 2.39 27.81 -23.36
CA SER A 48 3.09 26.54 -23.46
C SER A 48 4.08 26.68 -24.61
N THR A 49 5.34 26.96 -24.28
CA THR A 49 6.43 26.72 -25.21
C THR A 49 6.44 25.22 -25.42
N ILE A 50 5.94 24.75 -26.56
CA ILE A 50 6.17 23.39 -27.01
C ILE A 50 7.66 23.34 -27.30
N ASP A 51 8.44 22.75 -26.40
CA ASP A 51 9.83 22.47 -26.69
C ASP A 51 9.84 21.50 -27.90
N PRO A 52 10.43 21.87 -29.04
CA PRO A 52 10.47 20.99 -30.22
C PRO A 52 11.34 19.74 -30.00
N ASN A 53 12.05 19.68 -28.86
CA ASN A 53 12.77 18.52 -28.36
C ASN A 53 12.02 17.74 -27.27
N SER A 54 10.77 18.11 -26.93
CA SER A 54 9.85 17.20 -26.23
C SER A 54 9.31 16.17 -27.22
N LEU A 55 10.23 15.44 -27.84
CA LEU A 55 9.92 14.15 -28.43
C LEU A 55 9.59 13.26 -27.23
N ASP A 56 8.32 13.25 -26.83
CA ASP A 56 7.79 12.20 -25.97
C ASP A 56 8.20 10.89 -26.66
N PHE A 57 9.17 10.19 -26.07
CA PHE A 57 9.76 9.01 -26.68
C PHE A 57 8.68 7.94 -26.76
N ALA A 58 8.04 7.83 -27.93
CA ALA A 58 7.24 6.70 -28.30
C ALA A 58 8.19 5.51 -28.48
N ASP A 59 8.62 4.93 -27.37
CA ASP A 59 9.43 3.73 -27.36
C ASP A 59 8.54 2.55 -27.75
N SER A 60 8.95 1.83 -28.79
CA SER A 60 8.28 0.59 -29.17
C SER A 60 8.57 -0.48 -28.11
N ILE A 61 7.52 -1.00 -27.46
CA ILE A 61 7.65 -2.07 -26.47
C ILE A 61 7.45 -3.41 -27.17
N LEU A 62 8.50 -4.24 -27.17
CA LEU A 62 8.39 -5.63 -27.62
C LEU A 62 7.86 -6.50 -26.49
N ILE A 63 6.58 -6.86 -26.57
CA ILE A 63 5.94 -7.77 -25.62
C ILE A 63 6.08 -9.21 -26.15
N ARG A 64 6.63 -10.10 -25.32
CA ARG A 64 6.69 -11.55 -25.63
C ARG A 64 6.08 -12.34 -24.46
N PRO A 65 5.25 -13.36 -24.73
CA PRO A 65 4.74 -14.23 -23.68
C PRO A 65 5.88 -14.92 -22.92
N LYS A 66 5.76 -15.02 -21.60
CA LYS A 66 6.65 -15.83 -20.77
C LYS A 66 6.37 -17.31 -21.06
N THR A 67 7.37 -18.09 -21.43
CA THR A 67 7.21 -19.52 -21.75
C THR A 67 7.06 -20.42 -20.52
N ASN A 68 7.50 -19.93 -19.35
CA ASN A 68 7.56 -20.72 -18.12
C ASN A 68 6.31 -20.56 -17.24
N LEU A 69 5.36 -19.72 -17.68
CA LEU A 69 4.13 -19.44 -16.97
C LEU A 69 2.95 -19.96 -17.79
N SER A 70 2.40 -21.08 -17.35
CA SER A 70 1.16 -21.63 -17.90
C SER A 70 0.14 -21.69 -16.76
N LEU A 71 -0.95 -20.96 -16.94
CA LEU A 71 -2.15 -21.02 -16.11
C LEU A 71 -3.24 -21.69 -16.94
N SER A 72 -4.11 -22.48 -16.29
CA SER A 72 -5.36 -22.90 -16.94
C SER A 72 -6.27 -21.69 -17.19
N GLU A 73 -7.28 -21.84 -18.03
CA GLU A 73 -8.27 -20.79 -18.28
C GLU A 73 -8.98 -20.36 -16.98
N GLU A 74 -9.39 -21.33 -16.15
CA GLU A 74 -10.02 -21.06 -14.84
C GLU A 74 -9.06 -20.34 -13.87
N GLU A 75 -7.78 -20.74 -13.83
CA GLU A 75 -6.77 -20.05 -13.03
C GLU A 75 -6.54 -18.62 -13.54
N PHE A 76 -6.53 -18.42 -14.85
CA PHE A 76 -6.39 -17.09 -15.43
C PHE A 76 -7.56 -16.17 -15.06
N ASP A 77 -8.79 -16.66 -15.17
CA ASP A 77 -9.98 -15.89 -14.77
C ASP A 77 -9.99 -15.59 -13.27
N CYS A 78 -9.61 -16.58 -12.45
CA CYS A 78 -9.45 -16.40 -11.01
C CYS A 78 -8.41 -15.32 -10.68
N LEU A 79 -7.27 -15.32 -11.39
CA LEU A 79 -6.22 -14.32 -11.21
C LEU A 79 -6.73 -12.91 -11.56
N ILE A 80 -7.41 -12.75 -12.69
CA ILE A 80 -7.98 -11.47 -13.11
C ILE A 80 -9.02 -10.97 -12.10
N PHE A 81 -9.87 -11.87 -11.61
CA PHE A 81 -10.86 -11.57 -10.59
C PHE A 81 -10.21 -11.10 -9.28
N LEU A 82 -9.24 -11.86 -8.76
CA LEU A 82 -8.51 -11.50 -7.54
C LEU A 82 -7.82 -10.15 -7.67
N GLN A 83 -7.14 -9.90 -8.79
CA GLN A 83 -6.50 -8.61 -9.04
C GLN A 83 -7.52 -7.49 -9.01
N LYS A 84 -8.64 -7.60 -9.73
CA LYS A 84 -9.69 -6.57 -9.75
C LYS A 84 -10.22 -6.27 -8.35
N MET A 85 -10.55 -7.31 -7.57
CA MET A 85 -11.16 -7.14 -6.25
C MET A 85 -10.16 -6.65 -5.20
N MET A 86 -8.95 -7.22 -5.18
CA MET A 86 -7.96 -6.89 -4.16
C MET A 86 -7.32 -5.51 -4.39
N PHE A 87 -7.23 -5.04 -5.64
CA PHE A 87 -6.66 -3.72 -5.93
C PHE A 87 -7.54 -2.55 -5.45
N VAL A 88 -8.83 -2.78 -5.15
CA VAL A 88 -9.71 -1.79 -4.50
C VAL A 88 -9.07 -1.29 -3.20
N HIS A 89 -8.46 -2.19 -2.44
CA HIS A 89 -7.74 -1.90 -1.20
C HIS A 89 -6.23 -2.06 -1.37
N SER A 90 -5.68 -1.54 -2.47
CA SER A 90 -4.29 -1.80 -2.88
C SER A 90 -3.21 -1.45 -1.83
N ALA A 91 -3.46 -0.48 -0.95
CA ALA A 91 -2.53 -0.07 0.10
C ALA A 91 -2.64 -0.91 1.39
N SER A 92 -3.71 -1.70 1.53
CA SER A 92 -3.92 -2.59 2.68
C SER A 92 -3.08 -3.86 2.54
N SER A 93 -2.95 -4.60 3.65
CA SER A 93 -2.34 -5.93 3.61
C SER A 93 -3.14 -6.84 2.66
N TRP A 94 -2.47 -7.77 1.99
CA TRP A 94 -3.15 -8.70 1.10
C TRP A 94 -4.17 -9.58 1.85
N VAL A 95 -3.90 -9.90 3.13
CA VAL A 95 -4.81 -10.70 3.97
C VAL A 95 -6.09 -9.94 4.29
N ASP A 96 -5.98 -8.64 4.57
CA ASP A 96 -7.17 -7.81 4.78
C ASP A 96 -7.93 -7.65 3.46
N SER A 97 -7.22 -7.39 2.36
CA SER A 97 -7.83 -7.19 1.05
C SER A 97 -8.58 -8.43 0.56
N ILE A 98 -7.98 -9.63 0.68
CA ILE A 98 -8.62 -10.88 0.25
C ILE A 98 -9.84 -11.25 1.11
N SER A 99 -9.89 -10.79 2.36
CA SER A 99 -11.04 -11.02 3.25
C SER A 99 -12.34 -10.38 2.75
N HIS A 100 -12.23 -9.34 1.90
CA HIS A 100 -13.37 -8.71 1.24
C HIS A 100 -13.83 -9.44 -0.03
N VAL A 101 -13.02 -10.36 -0.54
CA VAL A 101 -13.27 -11.06 -1.81
C VAL A 101 -14.19 -12.26 -1.62
N ALA A 102 -13.95 -13.05 -0.57
CA ALA A 102 -14.75 -14.23 -0.27
C ALA A 102 -14.78 -14.52 1.23
N ALA A 103 -15.84 -15.20 1.67
CA ALA A 103 -16.03 -15.57 3.07
C ALA A 103 -14.85 -16.43 3.57
N GLY A 104 -14.27 -16.01 4.70
CA GLY A 104 -13.19 -16.73 5.37
C GLY A 104 -11.84 -16.74 4.63
N ALA A 105 -11.70 -16.01 3.52
CA ALA A 105 -10.50 -16.06 2.69
C ALA A 105 -9.23 -15.55 3.42
N SER A 106 -9.35 -14.82 4.52
CA SER A 106 -8.21 -14.43 5.36
C SER A 106 -7.44 -15.63 5.94
N ILE A 107 -8.09 -16.79 6.09
CA ILE A 107 -7.48 -18.05 6.58
C ILE A 107 -6.55 -18.66 5.51
N MET A 108 -6.64 -18.21 4.24
CA MET A 108 -5.73 -18.67 3.18
C MET A 108 -4.26 -18.41 3.51
N TYR A 109 -3.96 -17.41 4.35
CA TYR A 109 -2.60 -17.21 4.88
C TYR A 109 -2.05 -18.45 5.55
N ASP A 110 -2.82 -19.08 6.44
CA ASP A 110 -2.38 -20.28 7.14
C ASP A 110 -2.26 -21.45 6.16
N ARG A 111 -3.17 -21.56 5.20
CA ARG A 111 -3.14 -22.62 4.17
C ARG A 111 -1.89 -22.54 3.28
N LEU A 112 -1.54 -21.34 2.80
CA LEU A 112 -0.32 -21.12 2.03
C LEU A 112 0.93 -21.43 2.84
N ARG A 113 0.96 -21.03 4.11
CA ARG A 113 2.06 -21.34 5.03
C ARG A 113 2.24 -22.84 5.22
N ASP A 114 1.14 -23.58 5.39
CA ASP A 114 1.17 -25.04 5.57
C ASP A 114 1.63 -25.77 4.29
N GLU A 115 1.43 -25.18 3.11
CA GLU A 115 1.97 -25.65 1.82
C GLU A 115 3.45 -25.24 1.58
N GLY A 116 4.07 -24.51 2.51
CA GLY A 116 5.46 -24.03 2.39
C GLY A 116 5.62 -22.81 1.49
N ARG A 117 4.53 -22.12 1.15
CA ARG A 117 4.53 -20.86 0.37
C ARG A 117 4.45 -19.69 1.32
N GLU A 118 5.49 -18.86 1.38
CA GLU A 118 5.58 -17.78 2.37
C GLU A 118 5.36 -16.40 1.74
N ILE A 119 4.12 -15.92 1.79
CA ILE A 119 3.78 -14.52 1.52
C ILE A 119 3.61 -13.82 2.86
N SER A 120 4.45 -12.82 3.14
CA SER A 120 4.36 -12.08 4.42
C SER A 120 2.98 -11.46 4.61
N ARG A 121 2.40 -11.63 5.80
CA ARG A 121 1.06 -11.11 6.15
C ARG A 121 0.99 -9.59 6.09
N SER A 122 2.10 -8.89 6.35
CA SER A 122 2.16 -7.43 6.32
C SER A 122 2.31 -6.85 4.92
N LYS A 123 2.56 -7.69 3.91
CA LYS A 123 2.82 -7.26 2.54
C LYS A 123 1.54 -6.65 1.96
N SER A 124 1.66 -5.46 1.38
CA SER A 124 0.52 -4.81 0.72
C SER A 124 0.24 -5.44 -0.64
N VAL A 125 -0.98 -5.27 -1.15
CA VAL A 125 -1.36 -5.79 -2.47
C VAL A 125 -0.44 -5.27 -3.59
N ARG A 126 0.04 -4.03 -3.47
CA ARG A 126 0.98 -3.41 -4.43
C ARG A 126 2.37 -4.05 -4.46
N GLU A 127 2.75 -4.74 -3.39
CA GLU A 127 4.08 -5.32 -3.25
C GLU A 127 4.12 -6.78 -3.70
N LEU A 128 2.97 -7.42 -3.93
CA LEU A 128 2.87 -8.81 -4.35
C LEU A 128 3.60 -9.04 -5.68
N SER A 129 4.46 -10.06 -5.72
CA SER A 129 5.15 -10.46 -6.94
C SER A 129 4.24 -11.29 -7.85
N ASP A 130 4.68 -11.53 -9.09
CA ASP A 130 3.98 -12.41 -10.02
C ASP A 130 3.76 -13.81 -9.40
N GLU A 131 4.76 -14.36 -8.72
CA GLU A 131 4.67 -15.65 -8.02
C GLU A 131 3.66 -15.62 -6.87
N ASP A 132 3.65 -14.55 -6.07
CA ASP A 132 2.66 -14.39 -4.99
C ASP A 132 1.23 -14.42 -5.55
N TRP A 133 1.01 -13.74 -6.68
CA TRP A 133 -0.29 -13.71 -7.35
C TRP A 133 -0.72 -15.07 -7.88
N ILE A 134 0.21 -15.83 -8.46
CA ILE A 134 -0.04 -17.19 -8.95
C ILE A 134 -0.41 -18.11 -7.77
N ASP A 135 0.31 -17.99 -6.66
CA ASP A 135 0.09 -18.82 -5.47
C ASP A 135 -1.24 -18.49 -4.79
N LEU A 136 -1.56 -17.21 -4.66
CA LEU A 136 -2.87 -16.75 -4.19
C LEU A 136 -4.00 -17.25 -5.08
N CYS A 137 -3.84 -17.12 -6.40
CA CYS A 137 -4.81 -17.60 -7.38
C CYS A 137 -5.07 -19.09 -7.23
N ARG A 138 -4.03 -19.92 -7.21
CA ARG A 138 -4.18 -21.38 -7.07
C ARG A 138 -4.85 -21.77 -5.76
N CYS A 139 -4.45 -21.14 -4.66
CA CYS A 139 -5.05 -21.38 -3.36
C CYS A 139 -6.53 -20.93 -3.32
N PHE A 140 -6.84 -19.79 -3.94
CA PHE A 140 -8.20 -19.26 -4.01
C PHE A 140 -9.09 -20.11 -4.94
N ASN A 141 -8.54 -20.62 -6.03
CA ASN A 141 -9.29 -21.45 -6.97
C ASN A 141 -9.71 -22.79 -6.34
N GLN A 142 -9.01 -23.22 -5.29
CA GLN A 142 -9.37 -24.37 -4.44
C GLN A 142 -10.12 -23.96 -3.17
N TRP A 143 -10.55 -22.70 -3.05
CA TRP A 143 -11.27 -22.22 -1.89
C TRP A 143 -12.73 -22.70 -1.97
N PRO A 144 -13.24 -23.40 -0.94
CA PRO A 144 -14.58 -24.00 -0.98
C PRO A 144 -15.71 -22.97 -1.04
N PHE A 145 -15.43 -21.73 -0.64
CA PHE A 145 -16.39 -20.63 -0.63
C PHE A 145 -16.10 -19.59 -1.72
N LYS A 146 -15.32 -19.96 -2.76
CA LYS A 146 -15.10 -19.07 -3.90
C LYS A 146 -16.43 -18.79 -4.62
N PRO A 147 -16.61 -17.60 -5.23
CA PRO A 147 -17.74 -17.34 -6.10
C PRO A 147 -17.86 -18.38 -7.22
N THR A 148 -19.10 -18.72 -7.59
CA THR A 148 -19.37 -19.71 -8.67
C THR A 148 -19.03 -19.18 -10.06
N SER A 149 -19.07 -17.86 -10.24
CA SER A 149 -18.62 -17.16 -11.45
C SER A 149 -17.67 -16.02 -11.05
N PHE A 150 -16.68 -15.77 -11.89
CA PHE A 150 -15.76 -14.63 -11.79
C PHE A 150 -16.20 -13.44 -12.65
N GLU A 151 -17.32 -13.58 -13.37
CA GLU A 151 -17.95 -12.47 -14.08
C GLU A 151 -18.54 -11.51 -13.07
N ASN A 152 -18.08 -10.27 -13.12
CA ASN A 152 -18.51 -9.21 -12.23
C ASN A 152 -19.68 -8.49 -12.90
N ASP A 153 -20.79 -9.21 -13.06
CA ASP A 153 -22.02 -8.63 -13.58
C ASP A 153 -22.61 -7.75 -12.49
N LEU A 154 -22.32 -6.45 -12.57
CA LEU A 154 -23.20 -5.47 -11.97
C LEU A 154 -24.51 -5.61 -12.75
N GLU A 155 -25.43 -6.42 -12.25
CA GLU A 155 -26.85 -6.29 -12.59
C GLU A 155 -27.25 -4.89 -12.12
N LEU A 156 -27.05 -3.92 -13.01
CA LEU A 156 -27.65 -2.61 -12.91
C LEU A 156 -29.13 -2.87 -13.12
N ASP A 157 -29.81 -3.30 -12.06
CA ASP A 157 -31.24 -3.19 -11.97
C ASP A 157 -31.54 -1.72 -12.28
N LEU A 158 -31.98 -1.49 -13.52
CA LEU A 158 -32.58 -0.23 -13.90
C LEU A 158 -33.84 -0.19 -13.06
N ASP A 159 -33.75 0.40 -11.88
CA ASP A 159 -34.88 0.75 -11.05
C ASP A 159 -35.77 1.67 -11.89
N GLU A 160 -36.63 1.09 -12.72
CA GLU A 160 -37.83 1.73 -13.24
C GLU A 160 -38.73 1.97 -12.04
N SER A 161 -38.39 3.04 -11.32
CA SER A 161 -39.22 3.65 -10.29
C SER A 161 -40.45 4.21 -11.00
N ASN A 162 -41.51 3.39 -11.11
CA ASN A 162 -42.86 3.83 -11.46
C ASN A 162 -43.51 4.59 -10.30
#